data_AF-A0A7V6WIJ7-F1
#
_entry.id   AF-A0A7V6WIJ7-F1
#
_cell.length_a   1.000
_cell.length_b   1.000
_cell.length_c   1.000
_cell.angle_alpha   90.00
_cell.angle_beta   90.00
_cell.angle_gamma   90.00
#
_symmetry.space_group_name_H-M   'P 1'
#
loop_
_entity.id
_entity.type
_entity.pdbx_description
1 polymer ?
#
loop_
_entity_poly.entity_id
_entity_poly.type
_entity_poly.pdbx_seq_one_letter_code
_entity_poly.pdbx_strand_id
1 'polypeptide(L)'
;MEYFSVNRLELPKIISRLENQCSSPLGKDLVAQVQPLTDKNTIIALLEETTEAREIMRLYPTFSLGGIRDIRHSLWRVSRGAILITEELLAVLDTLEAVRGIKRFFGGIKEEFSHIRVWSNHLCELPEIQIAIKSAISEDGQVKDDASPELFRLRRRINEAQERIKTRLDNILRSPEHQKMLQELLITMRGDRYVLPVKQEYRSRFPGLVHDQSASGATLFIEPMSVVELNNDLRKFQLAEKREIEIILAALTQKIVSCMPELENTLQSLARLDFIFAKGRLSQAMDGCQPGLNSEGLMNIKKGRHPLITGEVVPIDIHLGREFRVLVITGPNTGGKTVALKTVGLLCLMAQCGLHIPAEPGTELAIFQSIFADIGDEQSIEQSLSTFSGHMTNIVGIIKKIKLPSLVLLDELGAGTDPVEGSALAIAILKKLHSLQAHTIATTHYSELKAFAYNTPGVENASVEFDPVTLRPTYRLLIGMPGRSNAFEIASRLGLDPEVVEEARSLISRDELEIGGLLEDLESKRNSLVQDQEETERIREELAVLQNDLEAEKRKLHEKEERIIAEAYRRSELIIKNGREEIFSLIKVLQGQMEETDRREQEKA
;
A
#
# COMPACT_ATOMS: atom_id res chain seq x y z
N MET A 1 -0.80 -22.98 -7.55
CA MET A 1 -1.77 -22.98 -6.43
C MET A 1 -3.16 -23.31 -6.93
N GLU A 2 -4.00 -23.96 -6.13
CA GLU A 2 -5.38 -24.22 -6.53
C GLU A 2 -6.25 -22.97 -6.33
N TYR A 3 -6.99 -22.60 -7.38
CA TYR A 3 -7.91 -21.46 -7.38
C TYR A 3 -8.96 -21.55 -6.25
N PHE A 4 -9.41 -22.76 -5.93
CA PHE A 4 -10.35 -23.01 -4.85
C PHE A 4 -9.80 -22.54 -3.48
N SER A 5 -8.59 -22.98 -3.12
CA SER A 5 -7.93 -22.59 -1.86
C SER A 5 -7.70 -21.09 -1.76
N VAL A 6 -7.29 -20.45 -2.86
CA VAL A 6 -7.05 -19.00 -2.92
C VAL A 6 -8.32 -18.20 -2.60
N ASN A 7 -9.47 -18.65 -3.11
CA ASN A 7 -10.76 -18.02 -2.82
C ASN A 7 -11.23 -18.28 -1.38
N ARG A 8 -11.09 -19.52 -0.88
CA ARG A 8 -11.48 -19.88 0.50
C ARG A 8 -10.68 -19.13 1.56
N LEU A 9 -9.41 -18.83 1.26
CA LEU A 9 -8.52 -18.01 2.08
C LEU A 9 -8.65 -16.51 1.83
N GLU A 10 -9.58 -16.08 0.98
CA GLU A 10 -9.97 -14.68 0.80
C GLU A 10 -8.88 -13.75 0.22
N LEU A 11 -7.84 -14.30 -0.42
CA LEU A 11 -6.81 -13.51 -1.10
C LEU A 11 -7.37 -12.49 -2.11
N PRO A 12 -8.42 -12.77 -2.91
CA PRO A 12 -8.99 -11.78 -3.83
C PRO A 12 -9.46 -10.50 -3.13
N LYS A 13 -9.91 -10.59 -1.87
CA LYS A 13 -10.29 -9.40 -1.08
C LYS A 13 -9.07 -8.54 -0.74
N ILE A 14 -7.91 -9.16 -0.51
CA ILE A 14 -6.63 -8.45 -0.33
C ILE A 14 -6.15 -7.81 -1.62
N ILE A 15 -6.26 -8.52 -2.75
CA ILE A 15 -5.94 -7.97 -4.08
C ILE A 15 -6.82 -6.76 -4.39
N SER A 16 -8.12 -6.82 -4.09
CA SER A 16 -9.01 -5.66 -4.22
C SER A 16 -8.63 -4.49 -3.31
N ARG A 17 -8.20 -4.76 -2.07
CA ARG A 17 -7.64 -3.71 -1.20
C ARG A 17 -6.36 -3.11 -1.78
N LEU A 18 -5.48 -3.91 -2.36
CA LEU A 18 -4.26 -3.45 -3.04
C LEU A 18 -4.58 -2.57 -4.25
N GLU A 19 -5.58 -2.94 -5.04
CA GLU A 19 -6.00 -2.18 -6.23
C GLU A 19 -6.49 -0.78 -5.85
N ASN A 20 -7.20 -0.66 -4.72
CA ASN A 20 -7.62 0.62 -4.16
C ASN A 20 -6.45 1.47 -3.65
N GLN A 21 -5.27 0.86 -3.46
CA GLN A 21 -4.03 1.57 -3.15
C GLN A 21 -3.23 1.94 -4.40
N CYS A 22 -3.72 1.77 -5.63
CA CYS A 22 -3.03 2.30 -6.82
C CYS A 22 -3.40 3.76 -7.08
N SER A 23 -2.44 4.57 -7.55
CA SER A 23 -2.68 5.97 -7.94
C SER A 23 -3.03 6.12 -9.41
N SER A 24 -2.77 5.10 -10.23
CA SER A 24 -3.01 5.12 -11.67
C SER A 24 -3.69 3.84 -12.17
N PRO A 25 -4.40 3.89 -13.31
CA PRO A 25 -4.90 2.68 -13.98
C PRO A 25 -3.77 1.70 -14.36
N LEU A 26 -2.57 2.21 -14.65
CA LEU A 26 -1.40 1.41 -15.02
C LEU A 26 -1.00 0.44 -13.90
N GLY A 27 -0.99 0.92 -12.64
CA GLY A 27 -0.70 0.09 -11.48
C GLY A 27 -1.77 -0.97 -11.23
N LYS A 28 -3.05 -0.63 -11.45
CA LYS A 28 -4.17 -1.56 -11.25
C LYS A 28 -4.08 -2.80 -12.15
N ASP A 29 -3.62 -2.63 -13.39
CA ASP A 29 -3.44 -3.75 -14.31
C ASP A 29 -2.36 -4.74 -13.83
N LEU A 30 -1.33 -4.27 -13.12
CA LEU A 30 -0.34 -5.14 -12.49
C LEU A 30 -0.92 -5.83 -11.26
N VAL A 31 -1.76 -5.14 -10.48
CA VAL A 31 -2.47 -5.75 -9.33
C VAL A 31 -3.36 -6.91 -9.79
N ALA A 32 -4.07 -6.76 -10.91
CA ALA A 32 -4.93 -7.80 -11.46
C ALA A 32 -4.19 -9.10 -11.84
N GLN A 33 -2.88 -9.01 -12.07
CA GLN A 33 -2.01 -10.13 -12.42
C GLN A 33 -1.34 -10.78 -11.20
N VAL A 34 -1.55 -10.25 -9.99
CA VAL A 34 -0.95 -10.77 -8.76
C VAL A 34 -1.45 -12.18 -8.49
N GLN A 35 -0.50 -13.11 -8.40
CA GLN A 35 -0.74 -14.50 -8.02
C GLN A 35 0.37 -14.98 -7.09
N PRO A 36 0.11 -15.99 -6.24
CA PRO A 36 1.14 -16.56 -5.39
C PRO A 36 2.22 -17.26 -6.23
N LEU A 37 3.47 -16.88 -5.99
CA LEU A 37 4.66 -17.42 -6.64
C LEU A 37 5.30 -18.51 -5.76
N THR A 38 6.21 -19.29 -6.37
CA THR A 38 7.00 -20.31 -5.65
C THR A 38 8.50 -20.09 -5.78
N ASP A 39 8.94 -19.11 -6.57
CA ASP A 39 10.35 -18.77 -6.71
C ASP A 39 10.79 -17.83 -5.60
N LYS A 40 11.71 -18.31 -4.75
CA LYS A 40 12.16 -17.59 -3.55
C LYS A 40 12.77 -16.23 -3.88
N ASN A 41 13.63 -16.17 -4.88
CA ASN A 41 14.37 -14.94 -5.20
C ASN A 41 13.42 -13.86 -5.72
N THR A 42 12.46 -14.24 -6.57
CA THR A 42 11.42 -13.31 -7.06
C THR A 42 10.57 -12.79 -5.92
N ILE A 43 10.13 -13.65 -4.99
CA ILE A 43 9.30 -13.23 -3.86
C ILE A 43 10.09 -12.27 -2.94
N ILE A 44 11.35 -12.58 -2.63
CA ILE A 44 12.21 -11.73 -1.81
C ILE A 44 12.37 -10.35 -2.45
N ALA A 45 12.67 -10.29 -3.75
CA ALA A 45 12.78 -9.01 -4.46
C ALA A 45 11.47 -8.20 -4.41
N LEU A 46 10.31 -8.85 -4.52
CA LEU A 46 9.01 -8.18 -4.40
C LEU A 46 8.74 -7.66 -2.98
N LEU A 47 9.18 -8.37 -1.94
CA LEU A 47 9.10 -7.92 -0.56
C LEU A 47 10.04 -6.75 -0.30
N GLU A 48 11.28 -6.82 -0.78
CA GLU A 48 12.28 -5.75 -0.66
C GLU A 48 11.81 -4.46 -1.33
N GLU A 49 11.22 -4.53 -2.53
CA GLU A 49 10.57 -3.38 -3.17
C GLU A 49 9.51 -2.75 -2.26
N THR A 50 8.73 -3.56 -1.54
CA THR A 50 7.68 -3.08 -0.64
C THR A 50 8.27 -2.40 0.60
N THR A 51 9.36 -2.97 1.15
CA THR A 51 10.13 -2.38 2.25
C THR A 51 10.73 -1.04 1.85
N GLU A 52 11.38 -0.95 0.69
CA GLU A 52 11.93 0.30 0.16
C GLU A 52 10.82 1.35 -0.03
N ALA A 53 9.66 0.97 -0.56
CA ALA A 53 8.54 1.89 -0.77
C ALA A 53 8.02 2.47 0.55
N ARG A 54 7.85 1.63 1.58
CA ARG A 54 7.44 2.10 2.91
C ARG A 54 8.45 3.06 3.51
N GLU A 55 9.74 2.74 3.37
CA GLU A 55 10.80 3.56 3.95
C GLU A 55 10.89 4.92 3.25
N ILE A 56 10.73 4.98 1.92
CA ILE A 56 10.61 6.23 1.18
C ILE A 56 9.40 7.03 1.65
N MET A 57 8.24 6.40 1.80
CA MET A 57 7.04 7.09 2.28
C MET A 57 7.21 7.66 3.71
N ARG A 58 7.96 6.95 4.55
CA ARG A 58 8.28 7.37 5.93
C ARG A 58 9.26 8.55 5.97
N LEU A 59 10.34 8.47 5.19
CA LEU A 59 11.40 9.49 5.15
C LEU A 59 11.02 10.72 4.33
N TYR A 60 10.20 10.55 3.30
CA TYR A 60 9.80 11.59 2.34
C TYR A 60 8.27 11.63 2.15
N PRO A 61 7.50 12.11 3.15
CA PRO A 61 6.03 12.09 3.10
C PRO A 61 5.41 12.92 1.96
N THR A 62 6.15 13.87 1.39
CA THR A 62 5.69 14.71 0.27
C THR A 62 5.90 14.07 -1.09
N PHE A 63 6.56 12.91 -1.18
CA PHE A 63 6.75 12.21 -2.44
C PHE A 63 5.41 11.75 -3.03
N SER A 64 5.23 11.93 -4.34
CA SER A 64 4.02 11.52 -5.05
C SER A 64 4.35 11.12 -6.49
N LEU A 65 3.62 10.12 -6.97
CA LEU A 65 3.55 9.72 -8.38
C LEU A 65 2.46 10.51 -9.14
N GLY A 66 1.96 11.62 -8.59
CA GLY A 66 0.91 12.43 -9.18
C GLY A 66 1.28 13.01 -10.56
N GLY A 67 0.26 13.27 -11.39
CA GLY A 67 0.42 13.81 -12.74
C GLY A 67 0.51 12.76 -13.86
N ILE A 68 0.61 11.47 -13.52
CA ILE A 68 0.62 10.39 -14.52
C ILE A 68 -0.78 10.25 -15.14
N ARG A 69 -0.85 10.23 -16.48
CA ARG A 69 -2.07 9.95 -17.26
C ARG A 69 -1.91 8.62 -17.99
N ASP A 70 -3.01 7.88 -18.17
CA ASP A 70 -3.00 6.69 -19.02
C ASP A 70 -3.11 7.10 -20.50
N ILE A 71 -1.96 7.13 -21.19
CA ILE A 71 -1.86 7.49 -22.60
C ILE A 71 -1.80 6.25 -23.53
N ARG A 72 -1.96 5.02 -23.00
CA ARG A 72 -1.79 3.79 -23.80
C ARG A 72 -2.78 3.72 -24.97
N HIS A 73 -4.03 4.13 -24.74
CA HIS A 73 -5.03 4.17 -25.80
C HIS A 73 -4.64 5.17 -26.91
N SER A 74 -4.14 6.35 -26.53
CA SER A 74 -3.65 7.36 -27.46
C SER A 74 -2.47 6.83 -28.28
N LEU A 75 -1.49 6.17 -27.64
CA LEU A 75 -0.35 5.55 -28.32
C LEU A 75 -0.78 4.41 -29.26
N TRP A 76 -1.74 3.58 -28.85
CA TRP A 76 -2.30 2.52 -29.69
C TRP A 76 -3.02 3.07 -30.93
N ARG A 77 -3.72 4.20 -30.83
CA ARG A 77 -4.33 4.86 -31.99
C ARG A 77 -3.24 5.39 -32.94
N VAL A 78 -2.19 6.00 -32.39
CA VAL A 78 -1.07 6.54 -33.16
C VAL A 78 -0.31 5.46 -33.92
N SER A 79 -0.12 4.28 -33.33
CA SER A 79 0.53 3.14 -34.03
C SER A 79 -0.27 2.65 -35.24
N ARG A 80 -1.56 3.03 -35.34
CA ARG A 80 -2.44 2.75 -36.50
C ARG A 80 -2.62 3.97 -37.42
N GLY A 81 -1.80 5.00 -37.28
CA GLY A 81 -1.80 6.19 -38.12
C GLY A 81 -2.78 7.30 -37.71
N ALA A 82 -3.31 7.26 -36.49
CA ALA A 82 -4.13 8.37 -35.98
C ALA A 82 -3.26 9.58 -35.59
N ILE A 83 -3.85 10.77 -35.70
CA ILE A 83 -3.27 12.03 -35.21
C ILE A 83 -3.82 12.31 -33.82
N LEU A 84 -2.95 12.71 -32.88
CA LEU A 84 -3.36 13.06 -31.52
C LEU A 84 -4.02 14.43 -31.48
N ILE A 85 -5.09 14.53 -30.69
CA ILE A 85 -5.72 15.83 -30.38
C ILE A 85 -4.95 16.55 -29.25
N THR A 86 -5.25 17.83 -29.03
CA THR A 86 -4.57 18.65 -28.02
C THR A 86 -4.64 18.05 -26.61
N GLU A 87 -5.80 17.52 -26.22
CA GLU A 87 -6.00 16.86 -24.92
C GLU A 87 -5.08 15.63 -24.74
N GLU A 88 -4.93 14.81 -25.78
CA GLU A 88 -4.06 13.63 -25.74
C GLU A 88 -2.59 14.03 -25.68
N LEU A 89 -2.19 15.09 -26.40
CA LEU A 89 -0.82 15.63 -26.35
C LEU A 89 -0.50 16.24 -24.97
N LEU A 90 -1.45 16.94 -24.35
CA LEU A 90 -1.29 17.42 -22.98
C LEU A 90 -1.16 16.27 -21.98
N ALA A 91 -1.92 15.18 -22.15
CA ALA A 91 -1.76 14.01 -21.29
C ALA A 91 -0.37 13.35 -21.42
N VAL A 92 0.23 13.36 -22.61
CA VAL A 92 1.63 12.94 -22.82
C VAL A 92 2.58 13.89 -22.10
N LEU A 93 2.36 15.21 -22.19
CA LEU A 93 3.17 16.21 -21.50
C LEU A 93 3.11 16.04 -19.99
N ASP A 94 1.91 15.99 -19.38
CA ASP A 94 1.68 15.78 -17.94
C ASP A 94 2.48 14.56 -17.43
N THR A 95 2.42 13.45 -18.19
CA THR A 95 3.10 12.21 -17.84
C THR A 95 4.63 12.36 -17.88
N LEU A 96 5.17 13.02 -18.91
CA LEU A 96 6.61 13.27 -19.04
C LEU A 96 7.14 14.27 -18.00
N GLU A 97 6.31 15.20 -17.55
CA GLU A 97 6.63 16.10 -16.44
C GLU A 97 6.67 15.37 -15.10
N ALA A 98 5.69 14.50 -14.85
CA ALA A 98 5.69 13.62 -13.68
C ALA A 98 6.95 12.74 -13.65
N VAL A 99 7.33 12.16 -14.80
CA VAL A 99 8.56 11.39 -14.96
C VAL A 99 9.80 12.20 -14.57
N ARG A 100 9.92 13.45 -15.06
CA ARG A 100 11.05 14.31 -14.69
C ARG A 100 11.08 14.59 -13.17
N GLY A 101 9.92 14.83 -12.57
CA GLY A 101 9.79 15.00 -11.12
C GLY A 101 10.28 13.78 -10.34
N ILE A 102 9.85 12.60 -10.76
CA ILE A 102 10.23 11.31 -10.18
C ILE A 102 11.75 11.07 -10.32
N LYS A 103 12.33 11.26 -11.50
CA LYS A 103 13.78 11.08 -11.71
C LYS A 103 14.60 12.06 -10.88
N ARG A 104 14.17 13.32 -10.78
CA ARG A 104 14.85 14.33 -9.95
C ARG A 104 14.82 13.94 -8.47
N PHE A 105 13.69 13.42 -8.00
CA PHE A 105 13.55 12.92 -6.63
C PHE A 105 14.54 11.78 -6.38
N PHE A 106 14.49 10.70 -7.18
CA PHE A 106 15.39 9.55 -7.01
C PHE A 106 16.87 9.86 -7.27
N GLY A 107 17.19 10.89 -8.04
CA GLY A 107 18.55 11.38 -8.22
C GLY A 107 19.16 12.03 -6.96
N GLY A 108 18.33 12.49 -6.02
CA GLY A 108 18.76 13.12 -4.77
C GLY A 108 18.79 12.18 -3.55
N ILE A 109 18.39 10.91 -3.71
CA ILE A 109 18.30 9.93 -2.62
C ILE A 109 19.55 9.05 -2.59
N LYS A 110 19.92 8.58 -1.39
CA LYS A 110 21.03 7.64 -1.15
C LYS A 110 20.88 6.33 -1.94
N GLU A 111 21.99 5.63 -2.14
CA GLU A 111 22.08 4.34 -2.87
C GLU A 111 21.34 3.15 -2.19
N GLU A 112 20.74 3.36 -1.03
CA GLU A 112 20.10 2.33 -0.20
C GLU A 112 18.77 1.78 -0.80
N PHE A 113 18.22 2.39 -1.86
CA PHE A 113 16.96 1.97 -2.52
C PHE A 113 17.17 1.33 -3.89
N SER A 114 17.98 0.27 -3.93
CA SER A 114 18.44 -0.36 -5.16
C SER A 114 17.31 -0.95 -6.02
N HIS A 115 16.27 -1.54 -5.42
CA HIS A 115 15.20 -2.23 -6.16
C HIS A 115 14.27 -1.26 -6.89
N ILE A 116 13.87 -0.18 -6.22
CA ILE A 116 13.04 0.88 -6.82
C ILE A 116 13.84 1.69 -7.85
N ARG A 117 15.15 1.89 -7.60
CA ARG A 117 15.99 2.68 -8.50
C ARG A 117 16.14 2.07 -9.88
N VAL A 118 16.13 0.74 -10.00
CA VAL A 118 16.11 0.03 -11.30
C VAL A 118 14.99 0.57 -12.19
N TRP A 119 13.77 0.69 -11.64
CA TRP A 119 12.61 1.20 -12.36
C TRP A 119 12.71 2.70 -12.65
N SER A 120 13.26 3.49 -11.71
CA SER A 120 13.49 4.93 -11.93
C SER A 120 14.49 5.22 -13.05
N ASN A 121 15.48 4.34 -13.25
CA ASN A 121 16.52 4.50 -14.27
C ASN A 121 15.98 4.24 -15.69
N HIS A 122 14.99 3.37 -15.83
CA HIS A 122 14.32 3.08 -17.09
C HIS A 122 13.36 4.19 -17.56
N LEU A 123 13.07 5.18 -16.70
CA LEU A 123 12.24 6.31 -17.08
C LEU A 123 12.96 7.24 -18.07
N CYS A 124 12.30 7.56 -19.18
CA CYS A 124 12.80 8.47 -20.21
C CYS A 124 12.13 9.85 -20.09
N GLU A 125 12.92 10.93 -19.99
CA GLU A 125 12.36 12.29 -19.84
C GLU A 125 11.88 12.91 -21.15
N LEU A 126 12.48 12.54 -22.28
CA LEU A 126 12.13 13.04 -23.62
C LEU A 126 11.91 14.57 -23.67
N PRO A 127 12.91 15.39 -23.27
CA PRO A 127 12.74 16.84 -23.11
C PRO A 127 12.35 17.55 -24.41
N GLU A 128 12.79 17.04 -25.57
CA GLU A 128 12.46 17.60 -26.88
C GLU A 128 10.96 17.56 -27.17
N ILE A 129 10.28 16.47 -26.79
CA ILE A 129 8.82 16.34 -26.95
C ILE A 129 8.12 17.32 -26.01
N GLN A 130 8.55 17.41 -24.76
CA GLN A 130 7.96 18.33 -23.80
C GLN A 130 8.06 19.79 -24.28
N ILE A 131 9.24 20.19 -24.77
CA ILE A 131 9.45 21.55 -25.31
C ILE A 131 8.55 21.77 -26.53
N ALA A 132 8.49 20.82 -27.46
CA ALA A 132 7.68 20.95 -28.67
C ALA A 132 6.18 21.08 -28.36
N ILE A 133 5.65 20.31 -27.42
CA ILE A 133 4.25 20.41 -27.00
C ILE A 133 4.01 21.75 -26.31
N LYS A 134 4.87 22.16 -25.36
CA LYS A 134 4.75 23.45 -24.67
C LYS A 134 4.87 24.66 -25.59
N SER A 135 5.65 24.59 -26.66
CA SER A 135 5.74 25.68 -27.64
C SER A 135 4.50 25.78 -28.52
N ALA A 136 3.78 24.68 -28.74
CA ALA A 136 2.65 24.64 -29.66
C ALA A 136 1.29 24.73 -28.97
N ILE A 137 1.16 24.24 -27.73
CA ILE A 137 -0.12 24.10 -27.02
C ILE A 137 -0.04 24.88 -25.69
N SER A 138 -1.09 25.62 -25.39
CA SER A 138 -1.30 26.33 -24.12
C SER A 138 -1.80 25.39 -23.02
N GLU A 139 -1.70 25.82 -21.76
CA GLU A 139 -2.22 25.04 -20.62
C GLU A 139 -3.73 24.81 -20.71
N ASP A 140 -4.48 25.71 -21.34
CA ASP A 140 -5.92 25.59 -21.57
C ASP A 140 -6.30 24.63 -22.73
N GLY A 141 -5.33 23.93 -23.33
CA GLY A 141 -5.58 22.97 -24.41
C GLY A 141 -5.80 23.58 -25.79
N GLN A 142 -5.54 24.89 -25.96
CA GLN A 142 -5.59 25.56 -27.26
C GLN A 142 -4.22 25.61 -27.92
N VAL A 143 -4.18 25.45 -29.26
CA VAL A 143 -2.97 25.68 -30.04
C VAL A 143 -2.63 27.17 -30.02
N LYS A 144 -1.40 27.51 -29.65
CA LYS A 144 -0.91 28.88 -29.50
C LYS A 144 -0.84 29.59 -30.86
N ASP A 145 -1.00 30.91 -30.86
CA ASP A 145 -0.94 31.74 -32.08
C ASP A 145 0.42 31.61 -32.80
N ASP A 146 1.48 31.48 -32.02
CA ASP A 146 2.88 31.39 -32.46
C ASP A 146 3.37 29.95 -32.68
N ALA A 147 2.48 28.96 -32.59
CA ALA A 147 2.82 27.55 -32.80
C ALA A 147 3.42 27.29 -34.20
N SER A 148 3.02 28.08 -35.21
CA SER A 148 3.71 28.15 -36.49
C SER A 148 3.65 29.58 -37.09
N PRO A 149 4.64 29.98 -37.90
CA PRO A 149 4.59 31.26 -38.61
C PRO A 149 3.39 31.39 -39.57
N GLU A 150 2.91 30.27 -40.12
CA GLU A 150 1.75 30.24 -41.00
C GLU A 150 0.44 30.41 -40.21
N LEU A 151 0.30 29.72 -39.08
CA LEU A 151 -0.86 29.87 -38.19
C LEU A 151 -1.00 31.30 -37.70
N PHE A 152 0.10 31.93 -37.27
CA PHE A 152 0.11 33.33 -36.85
C PHE A 152 -0.39 34.27 -37.96
N ARG A 153 0.08 34.06 -39.20
CA ARG A 153 -0.36 34.83 -40.37
C ARG A 153 -1.84 34.61 -40.68
N LEU A 154 -2.33 33.37 -40.58
CA LEU A 154 -3.72 33.02 -40.82
C LEU A 154 -4.66 33.63 -39.78
N ARG A 155 -4.34 33.52 -38.49
CA ARG A 155 -5.12 34.14 -37.40
C ARG A 155 -5.19 35.65 -37.52
N ARG A 156 -4.07 36.30 -37.88
CA ARG A 156 -4.07 37.74 -38.20
C ARG A 156 -5.00 38.07 -39.37
N ARG A 157 -4.96 37.31 -40.47
CA ARG A 157 -5.86 37.50 -41.62
C ARG A 157 -7.33 37.28 -41.27
N ILE A 158 -7.62 36.31 -40.40
CA ILE A 158 -8.97 36.05 -39.88
C ILE A 158 -9.45 37.29 -39.11
N ASN A 159 -8.66 37.79 -38.17
CA ASN A 159 -9.01 38.98 -37.38
C ASN A 159 -9.22 40.21 -38.29
N GLU A 160 -8.32 40.46 -39.24
CA GLU A 160 -8.45 41.55 -40.21
C GLU A 160 -9.68 41.40 -41.13
N ALA A 161 -10.03 40.18 -41.53
CA ALA A 161 -11.24 39.91 -42.32
C ALA A 161 -12.51 40.14 -41.49
N GLN A 162 -12.54 39.66 -40.25
CA GLN A 162 -13.65 39.87 -39.31
C GLN A 162 -13.89 41.36 -39.02
N GLU A 163 -12.83 42.12 -38.79
CA GLU A 163 -12.92 43.57 -38.53
C GLU A 163 -13.43 44.33 -39.76
N ARG A 164 -12.96 43.98 -40.96
CA ARG A 164 -13.49 44.55 -42.21
C ARG A 164 -14.97 44.24 -42.43
N ILE A 165 -15.41 43.01 -42.14
CA ILE A 165 -16.82 42.62 -42.23
C ILE A 165 -17.65 43.43 -41.23
N LYS A 166 -17.23 43.47 -39.95
CA LYS A 166 -17.93 44.22 -38.90
C LYS A 166 -18.04 45.71 -39.26
N THR A 167 -16.96 46.32 -39.75
CA THR A 167 -16.97 47.74 -40.16
C THR A 167 -17.97 47.99 -41.30
N ARG A 168 -18.03 47.11 -42.31
CA ARG A 168 -19.01 47.23 -43.41
C ARG A 168 -20.45 47.02 -42.92
N LEU A 169 -20.68 46.05 -42.06
CA LEU A 169 -22.01 45.78 -41.48
C LEU A 169 -22.46 46.90 -40.55
N ASP A 170 -21.57 47.48 -39.75
CA ASP A 170 -21.86 48.64 -38.90
C ASP A 170 -22.25 49.87 -39.73
N ASN A 171 -21.60 50.09 -40.87
CA ASN A 171 -21.99 51.16 -41.79
C ASN A 171 -23.40 50.95 -42.36
N ILE A 172 -23.80 49.70 -42.63
CA ILE A 172 -25.17 49.35 -43.04
C ILE A 172 -26.14 49.58 -41.87
N LEU A 173 -25.78 49.15 -40.65
CA LEU A 173 -26.58 49.34 -39.44
C LEU A 173 -26.80 50.81 -39.08
N ARG A 174 -25.86 51.71 -39.41
CA ARG A 174 -25.98 53.16 -39.19
C ARG A 174 -26.81 53.89 -40.24
N SER A 175 -27.10 53.27 -41.37
CA SER A 175 -27.88 53.89 -42.45
C SER A 175 -29.38 53.94 -42.09
N PRO A 176 -30.01 55.12 -42.03
CA PRO A 176 -31.43 55.26 -41.64
C PRO A 176 -32.41 54.52 -42.56
N GLU A 177 -32.02 54.30 -43.82
CA GLU A 177 -32.83 53.56 -44.79
C GLU A 177 -32.83 52.05 -44.49
N HIS A 178 -31.66 51.50 -44.16
CA HIS A 178 -31.48 50.08 -43.86
C HIS A 178 -32.04 49.73 -42.48
N GLN A 179 -31.95 50.61 -41.48
CA GLN A 179 -32.51 50.39 -40.14
C GLN A 179 -34.01 50.06 -40.15
N LYS A 180 -34.79 50.67 -41.04
CA LYS A 180 -36.24 50.41 -41.16
C LYS A 180 -36.53 49.00 -41.67
N MET A 181 -35.60 48.43 -42.44
CA MET A 181 -35.71 47.11 -43.05
C MET A 181 -35.28 45.98 -42.11
N LEU A 182 -34.51 46.30 -41.06
CA LEU A 182 -34.00 45.33 -40.11
C LEU A 182 -35.01 45.04 -39.00
N GLN A 183 -35.06 43.79 -38.57
CA GLN A 183 -35.85 43.38 -37.41
C GLN A 183 -35.13 43.78 -36.11
N GLU A 184 -33.81 43.56 -36.06
CA GLU A 184 -32.94 43.88 -34.93
C GLU A 184 -31.68 44.58 -35.43
N LEU A 185 -31.19 45.56 -34.67
CA LEU A 185 -30.00 46.35 -35.00
C LEU A 185 -28.72 45.71 -34.47
N LEU A 186 -28.50 44.44 -34.81
CA LEU A 186 -27.32 43.71 -34.37
C LEU A 186 -26.79 42.80 -35.48
N ILE A 187 -25.47 42.60 -35.47
CA ILE A 187 -24.80 41.66 -36.36
C ILE A 187 -24.96 40.26 -35.78
N THR A 188 -25.50 39.32 -36.57
CA THR A 188 -25.63 37.91 -36.18
C THR A 188 -24.72 37.03 -37.01
N MET A 189 -24.47 35.80 -36.54
CA MET A 189 -23.85 34.75 -37.34
C MET A 189 -24.82 33.60 -37.60
N ARG A 190 -24.88 33.12 -38.85
CA ARG A 190 -25.61 31.91 -39.27
C ARG A 190 -24.70 31.05 -40.14
N GLY A 191 -24.52 29.78 -39.76
CA GLY A 191 -23.68 28.84 -40.50
C GLY A 191 -22.25 29.34 -40.76
N ASP A 192 -21.62 29.97 -39.77
CA ASP A 192 -20.30 30.61 -39.83
C ASP A 192 -20.20 31.87 -40.71
N ARG A 193 -21.33 32.50 -41.08
CA ARG A 193 -21.35 33.72 -41.90
C ARG A 193 -21.98 34.87 -41.15
N TYR A 194 -21.40 36.06 -41.25
CA TYR A 194 -21.99 37.27 -40.68
C TYR A 194 -23.16 37.73 -41.54
N VAL A 195 -24.32 37.90 -40.90
CA VAL A 195 -25.61 38.20 -41.53
C VAL A 195 -26.38 39.24 -40.72
N LEU A 196 -27.32 39.90 -41.38
CA LEU A 196 -28.23 40.87 -40.77
C LEU A 196 -29.67 40.32 -40.76
N PRO A 197 -30.41 40.48 -39.66
CA PRO A 197 -31.80 40.06 -39.57
C PRO A 197 -32.72 41.08 -40.26
N VAL A 198 -33.22 40.75 -41.45
CA VAL A 198 -34.09 41.60 -42.28
C VAL A 198 -35.54 41.12 -42.16
N LYS A 199 -36.50 42.04 -42.08
CA LYS A 199 -37.94 41.70 -42.08
C LYS A 199 -38.34 41.07 -43.40
N GLN A 200 -39.19 40.05 -43.35
CA GLN A 200 -39.59 39.30 -44.55
C GLN A 200 -40.18 40.19 -45.67
N GLU A 201 -40.91 41.24 -45.30
CA GLU A 201 -41.50 42.24 -46.22
C GLU A 201 -40.48 43.02 -47.05
N TYR A 202 -39.23 43.14 -46.59
CA TYR A 202 -38.16 43.85 -47.31
C TYR A 202 -37.19 42.92 -48.07
N ARG A 203 -37.51 41.63 -48.20
CA ARG A 203 -36.72 40.61 -48.94
C ARG A 203 -36.22 41.08 -50.30
N SER A 204 -37.09 41.71 -51.08
CA SER A 204 -36.82 42.11 -52.48
C SER A 204 -36.07 43.44 -52.57
N ARG A 205 -36.10 44.25 -51.50
CA ARG A 205 -35.50 45.59 -51.46
C ARG A 205 -34.11 45.58 -50.84
N PHE A 206 -33.82 44.63 -49.97
CA PHE A 206 -32.52 44.50 -49.32
C PHE A 206 -31.55 43.66 -50.18
N PRO A 207 -30.45 44.24 -50.72
CA PRO A 207 -29.56 43.54 -51.63
C PRO A 207 -28.66 42.53 -50.87
N GLY A 208 -28.96 41.24 -51.01
CA GLY A 208 -28.17 40.19 -50.36
C GLY A 208 -28.69 38.77 -50.59
N LEU A 209 -27.92 37.80 -50.12
CA LEU A 209 -28.21 36.37 -50.17
C LEU A 209 -28.88 35.93 -48.87
N VAL A 210 -30.00 35.21 -48.95
CA VAL A 210 -30.65 34.62 -47.76
C VAL A 210 -29.90 33.35 -47.37
N HIS A 211 -29.45 33.28 -46.12
CA HIS A 211 -28.80 32.08 -45.57
C HIS A 211 -29.72 31.25 -44.70
N ASP A 212 -30.63 31.90 -43.99
CA ASP A 212 -31.50 31.23 -43.03
C ASP A 212 -32.79 32.03 -42.80
N GLN A 213 -33.79 31.40 -42.20
CA GLN A 213 -35.08 32.00 -41.84
C GLN A 213 -35.47 31.63 -40.41
N SER A 214 -36.03 32.59 -39.68
CA SER A 214 -36.57 32.34 -38.33
C SER A 214 -37.70 31.30 -38.35
N ALA A 215 -37.91 30.59 -37.25
CA ALA A 215 -38.98 29.58 -37.12
C ALA A 215 -40.40 30.12 -37.38
N SER A 216 -40.65 31.40 -37.09
CA SER A 216 -41.92 32.07 -37.38
C SER A 216 -42.05 32.57 -38.83
N GLY A 217 -40.98 32.46 -39.62
CA GLY A 217 -40.90 32.97 -40.99
C GLY A 217 -40.66 34.49 -41.11
N ALA A 218 -40.93 35.26 -40.04
CA ALA A 218 -40.99 36.72 -40.07
C ALA A 218 -39.63 37.42 -40.30
N THR A 219 -38.52 36.78 -39.94
CA THR A 219 -37.16 37.32 -40.09
C THR A 219 -36.33 36.45 -41.03
N LEU A 220 -35.67 37.11 -41.98
CA LEU A 220 -34.72 36.51 -42.92
C LEU A 220 -33.30 36.92 -42.53
N PHE A 221 -32.40 35.96 -42.43
CA PHE A 221 -30.98 36.23 -42.18
C PHE A 221 -30.28 36.41 -43.52
N ILE A 222 -30.03 37.68 -43.88
CA ILE A 222 -29.48 38.05 -45.19
C ILE A 222 -28.01 38.44 -45.02
N GLU A 223 -27.15 37.88 -45.86
CA GLU A 223 -25.78 38.34 -46.09
C GLU A 223 -25.81 39.46 -47.15
N PRO A 224 -25.49 40.71 -46.79
CA PRO A 224 -25.44 41.80 -47.76
C PRO A 224 -24.41 41.53 -48.86
N MET A 225 -24.72 41.91 -50.11
CA MET A 225 -23.81 41.73 -51.25
C MET A 225 -22.42 42.33 -51.02
N SER A 226 -22.33 43.42 -50.26
CA SER A 226 -21.08 44.10 -49.92
C SER A 226 -20.15 43.32 -48.98
N VAL A 227 -20.61 42.23 -48.35
CA VAL A 227 -19.79 41.39 -47.47
C VAL A 227 -19.68 39.93 -47.92
N VAL A 228 -20.36 39.53 -49.00
CA VAL A 228 -20.32 38.15 -49.53
C VAL A 228 -18.89 37.68 -49.80
N GLU A 229 -18.09 38.48 -50.52
CA GLU A 229 -16.70 38.15 -50.81
C GLU A 229 -15.84 38.10 -49.54
N LEU A 230 -16.06 39.03 -48.60
CA LEU A 230 -15.32 39.06 -47.34
C LEU A 230 -15.62 37.85 -46.45
N ASN A 231 -16.89 37.41 -46.38
CA ASN A 231 -17.28 36.20 -45.67
C ASN A 231 -16.71 34.94 -46.36
N ASN A 232 -16.63 34.91 -47.70
CA ASN A 232 -15.96 33.82 -48.43
C ASN A 232 -14.47 33.75 -48.10
N ASP A 233 -13.78 34.89 -48.09
CA ASP A 233 -12.37 34.98 -47.71
C ASP A 233 -12.15 34.56 -46.25
N LEU A 234 -13.00 35.04 -45.32
CA LEU A 234 -12.97 34.62 -43.92
C LEU A 234 -13.10 33.10 -43.80
N ARG A 235 -14.07 32.50 -44.50
CA ARG A 235 -14.27 31.05 -44.49
C ARG A 235 -13.06 30.31 -45.05
N LYS A 236 -12.44 30.82 -46.12
CA LYS A 236 -11.22 30.26 -46.69
C LYS A 236 -10.06 30.32 -45.68
N PHE A 237 -9.87 31.42 -44.97
CA PHE A 237 -8.84 31.54 -43.95
C PHE A 237 -9.10 30.64 -42.74
N GLN A 238 -10.35 30.51 -42.29
CA GLN A 238 -10.72 29.58 -41.20
C GLN A 238 -10.48 28.11 -41.58
N LEU A 239 -10.78 27.72 -42.82
CA LEU A 239 -10.48 26.36 -43.31
C LEU A 239 -8.97 26.12 -43.42
N ALA A 240 -8.21 27.11 -43.85
CA ALA A 240 -6.75 27.04 -43.87
C ALA A 240 -6.17 26.96 -42.45
N GLU A 241 -6.72 27.71 -41.48
CA GLU A 241 -6.33 27.65 -40.07
C GLU A 241 -6.53 26.25 -39.49
N LYS A 242 -7.70 25.64 -39.73
CA LYS A 242 -7.98 24.26 -39.26
C LYS A 242 -6.98 23.25 -39.84
N ARG A 243 -6.65 23.36 -41.14
CA ARG A 243 -5.65 22.50 -41.78
C ARG A 243 -4.26 22.73 -41.21
N GLU A 244 -3.89 23.97 -40.94
CA GLU A 244 -2.59 24.29 -40.35
C GLU A 244 -2.48 23.73 -38.92
N ILE A 245 -3.56 23.83 -38.13
CA ILE A 245 -3.64 23.16 -36.82
C ILE A 245 -3.46 21.64 -36.97
N GLU A 246 -4.13 20.99 -37.92
CA GLU A 246 -3.96 19.55 -38.19
C GLU A 246 -2.51 19.21 -38.57
N ILE A 247 -1.84 20.05 -39.38
CA ILE A 247 -0.41 19.88 -39.74
C ILE A 247 0.48 19.96 -38.50
N ILE A 248 0.25 20.95 -37.63
CA ILE A 248 1.00 21.11 -36.37
C ILE A 248 0.81 19.88 -35.48
N LEU A 249 -0.44 19.42 -35.29
CA LEU A 249 -0.74 18.24 -34.49
C LEU A 249 -0.15 16.96 -35.08
N ALA A 250 -0.17 16.81 -36.40
CA ALA A 250 0.47 15.70 -37.10
C ALA A 250 2.00 15.71 -36.91
N ALA A 251 2.64 16.88 -36.98
CA ALA A 251 4.07 17.02 -36.74
C ALA A 251 4.46 16.65 -35.29
N LEU A 252 3.68 17.07 -34.31
CA LEU A 252 3.86 16.68 -32.90
C LEU A 252 3.65 15.18 -32.70
N THR A 253 2.60 14.63 -33.32
CA THR A 253 2.33 13.18 -33.28
C THR A 253 3.48 12.39 -33.89
N GLN A 254 4.05 12.85 -35.00
CA GLN A 254 5.19 12.19 -35.63
C GLN A 254 6.44 12.18 -34.73
N LYS A 255 6.67 13.23 -33.94
CA LYS A 255 7.74 13.23 -32.93
C LYS A 255 7.51 12.18 -31.85
N ILE A 256 6.26 12.00 -31.42
CA ILE A 256 5.88 10.95 -30.46
C ILE A 256 6.08 9.55 -31.05
N VAL A 257 5.72 9.34 -32.32
CA VAL A 257 5.95 8.06 -33.03
C VAL A 257 7.42 7.66 -32.99
N SER A 258 8.33 8.61 -33.24
CA SER A 258 9.77 8.35 -33.25
C SER A 258 10.35 7.92 -31.90
N CYS A 259 9.63 8.17 -30.79
CA CYS A 259 10.05 7.83 -29.42
C CYS A 259 9.05 6.88 -28.73
N MET A 260 8.26 6.16 -29.52
CA MET A 260 7.22 5.26 -29.00
C MET A 260 7.80 4.13 -28.12
N PRO A 261 8.91 3.45 -28.48
CA PRO A 261 9.51 2.42 -27.62
C PRO A 261 9.92 2.94 -26.24
N GLU A 262 10.50 4.14 -26.18
CA GLU A 262 10.92 4.80 -24.95
C GLU A 262 9.73 5.18 -24.07
N LEU A 263 8.64 5.66 -24.69
CA LEU A 263 7.39 5.96 -24.00
C LEU A 263 6.74 4.69 -23.43
N GLU A 264 6.70 3.61 -24.19
CA GLU A 264 6.17 2.32 -23.72
C GLU A 264 6.97 1.78 -22.53
N ASN A 265 8.30 1.79 -22.60
CA ASN A 265 9.16 1.39 -21.49
C ASN A 265 8.96 2.29 -20.25
N THR A 266 8.77 3.59 -20.47
CA THR A 266 8.47 4.55 -19.41
C THR A 266 7.14 4.22 -18.74
N LEU A 267 6.09 3.93 -19.50
CA LEU A 267 4.77 3.55 -18.96
C LEU A 267 4.83 2.24 -18.17
N GLN A 268 5.57 1.23 -18.64
CA GLN A 268 5.78 -0.01 -17.90
C GLN A 268 6.50 0.24 -16.56
N SER A 269 7.53 1.09 -16.58
CA SER A 269 8.28 1.45 -15.37
C SER A 269 7.42 2.26 -14.39
N LEU A 270 6.60 3.19 -14.89
CA LEU A 270 5.63 3.93 -14.07
C LEU A 270 4.57 3.00 -13.46
N ALA A 271 4.03 2.06 -14.25
CA ALA A 271 3.09 1.05 -13.76
C ALA A 271 3.70 0.26 -12.59
N ARG A 272 4.96 -0.15 -12.76
CA ARG A 272 5.68 -0.91 -11.74
C ARG A 272 5.97 -0.09 -10.49
N LEU A 273 6.37 1.17 -10.63
CA LEU A 273 6.53 2.09 -9.50
C LEU A 273 5.21 2.27 -8.74
N ASP A 274 4.09 2.54 -9.45
CA ASP A 274 2.78 2.67 -8.82
C ASP A 274 2.36 1.39 -8.08
N PHE A 275 2.59 0.22 -8.67
CA PHE A 275 2.36 -1.07 -8.01
C PHE A 275 3.20 -1.23 -6.73
N ILE A 276 4.48 -0.88 -6.77
CA ILE A 276 5.38 -0.95 -5.61
C ILE A 276 4.90 -0.02 -4.48
N PHE A 277 4.58 1.24 -4.80
CA PHE A 277 4.05 2.18 -3.81
C PHE A 277 2.64 1.81 -3.32
N ALA A 278 1.82 1.14 -4.14
CA ALA A 278 0.55 0.56 -3.70
C ALA A 278 0.76 -0.55 -2.66
N LYS A 279 1.74 -1.44 -2.87
CA LYS A 279 2.14 -2.44 -1.85
C LYS A 279 2.61 -1.76 -0.56
N GLY A 280 3.41 -0.71 -0.68
CA GLY A 280 3.89 0.09 0.47
C GLY A 280 2.73 0.70 1.28
N ARG A 281 1.76 1.31 0.59
CA ARG A 281 0.53 1.85 1.21
C ARG A 281 -0.33 0.78 1.86
N LEU A 282 -0.55 -0.35 1.19
CA LEU A 282 -1.28 -1.47 1.78
C LEU A 282 -0.60 -1.96 3.06
N SER A 283 0.73 -2.11 3.00
CA SER A 283 1.55 -2.51 4.14
C SER A 283 1.45 -1.54 5.31
N GLN A 284 1.50 -0.24 5.05
CA GLN A 284 1.27 0.77 6.09
C GLN A 284 -0.16 0.70 6.67
N ALA A 285 -1.17 0.53 5.82
CA ALA A 285 -2.57 0.49 6.24
C ALA A 285 -2.90 -0.72 7.13
N MET A 286 -2.20 -1.85 6.96
CA MET A 286 -2.38 -3.06 7.77
C MET A 286 -1.32 -3.22 8.87
N ASP A 287 -0.44 -2.23 9.04
CA ASP A 287 0.72 -2.34 9.93
C ASP A 287 1.50 -3.64 9.68
N GLY A 288 1.85 -3.86 8.41
CA GLY A 288 2.49 -5.07 7.92
C GLY A 288 4.01 -5.02 7.98
N CYS A 289 4.66 -6.19 8.11
CA CYS A 289 6.11 -6.34 8.08
C CYS A 289 6.55 -7.25 6.93
N GLN A 290 7.83 -7.18 6.57
CA GLN A 290 8.46 -8.16 5.70
C GLN A 290 8.69 -9.46 6.49
N PRO A 291 8.13 -10.60 6.08
CA PRO A 291 8.45 -11.88 6.70
C PRO A 291 9.82 -12.39 6.24
N GLY A 292 10.50 -13.14 7.10
CA GLY A 292 11.59 -14.01 6.67
C GLY A 292 11.05 -15.18 5.84
N LEU A 293 11.78 -15.61 4.80
CA LEU A 293 11.36 -16.69 3.92
C LEU A 293 12.35 -17.84 3.86
N ASN A 294 11.86 -19.07 4.00
CA ASN A 294 12.62 -20.31 3.82
C ASN A 294 11.95 -21.28 2.85
N SER A 295 12.71 -22.28 2.41
CA SER A 295 12.24 -23.38 1.57
C SER A 295 12.19 -24.71 2.32
N GLU A 296 12.37 -24.68 3.64
CA GLU A 296 12.52 -25.85 4.51
C GLU A 296 11.19 -26.32 5.12
N GLY A 297 10.11 -25.54 4.92
CA GLY A 297 8.80 -25.82 5.53
C GLY A 297 8.65 -25.24 6.93
N LEU A 298 9.61 -24.44 7.40
CA LEU A 298 9.58 -23.84 8.72
C LEU A 298 8.64 -22.63 8.73
N MET A 299 7.73 -22.60 9.69
CA MET A 299 6.82 -21.49 9.90
C MET A 299 6.84 -21.07 11.35
N ASN A 300 6.94 -19.76 11.58
CA ASN A 300 6.88 -19.13 12.88
C ASN A 300 6.24 -17.74 12.74
N ILE A 301 4.93 -17.68 12.90
CA ILE A 301 4.14 -16.44 12.88
C ILE A 301 4.15 -15.86 14.28
N LYS A 302 4.63 -14.62 14.40
CA LYS A 302 4.62 -13.85 15.65
C LYS A 302 3.57 -12.76 15.57
N LYS A 303 2.63 -12.78 16.51
CA LYS A 303 1.50 -11.86 16.59
C LYS A 303 0.82 -11.58 15.24
N GLY A 304 0.54 -12.62 14.46
CA GLY A 304 -0.14 -12.51 13.17
C GLY A 304 -1.59 -12.09 13.33
N ARG A 305 -2.07 -11.16 12.49
CA ARG A 305 -3.46 -10.65 12.52
C ARG A 305 -4.15 -10.97 11.21
N HIS A 306 -5.46 -11.24 11.25
CA HIS A 306 -6.24 -11.41 10.03
C HIS A 306 -6.49 -10.04 9.38
N PRO A 307 -5.94 -9.72 8.19
CA PRO A 307 -6.00 -8.37 7.60
C PRO A 307 -7.41 -7.88 7.28
N LEU A 308 -8.37 -8.79 7.08
CA LEU A 308 -9.75 -8.42 6.74
C LEU A 308 -10.64 -8.10 7.95
N ILE A 309 -10.23 -8.47 9.17
CA ILE A 309 -11.00 -8.19 10.38
C ILE A 309 -10.79 -6.72 10.76
N THR A 310 -11.89 -6.02 11.04
CA THR A 310 -11.88 -4.60 11.43
C THR A 310 -11.95 -4.44 12.94
N GLY A 311 -11.29 -3.42 13.49
CA GLY A 311 -11.29 -3.13 14.93
C GLY A 311 -10.08 -3.75 15.63
N GLU A 312 -10.21 -4.00 16.93
CA GLU A 312 -9.17 -4.69 17.71
C GLU A 312 -9.13 -6.17 17.36
N VAL A 313 -8.11 -6.58 16.61
CA VAL A 313 -7.87 -7.97 16.24
C VAL A 313 -6.87 -8.56 17.22
N VAL A 314 -7.26 -9.63 17.92
CA VAL A 314 -6.32 -10.37 18.76
C VAL A 314 -5.31 -11.08 17.86
N PRO A 315 -4.00 -10.85 18.05
CA PRO A 315 -2.97 -11.51 17.27
C PRO A 315 -2.78 -12.98 17.69
N ILE A 316 -2.30 -13.82 16.76
CA ILE A 316 -2.00 -15.23 16.99
C ILE A 316 -0.52 -15.54 16.81
N ASP A 317 0.00 -16.43 17.66
CA ASP A 317 1.35 -16.99 17.55
C ASP A 317 1.25 -18.45 17.10
N ILE A 318 1.91 -18.79 15.98
CA ILE A 318 1.84 -20.14 15.41
C ILE A 318 3.21 -20.56 14.91
N HIS A 319 3.68 -21.73 15.36
CA HIS A 319 4.87 -22.37 14.80
C HIS A 319 4.54 -23.77 14.27
N LEU A 320 5.22 -24.17 13.19
CA LEU A 320 5.05 -25.46 12.51
C LEU A 320 6.31 -25.81 11.71
N GLY A 321 6.62 -27.10 11.57
CA GLY A 321 7.68 -27.58 10.68
C GLY A 321 9.00 -27.95 11.35
N ARG A 322 9.23 -27.53 12.61
CA ARG A 322 10.42 -27.92 13.40
C ARG A 322 10.22 -29.27 14.10
N GLU A 323 9.47 -29.26 15.19
CA GLU A 323 9.25 -30.42 16.06
C GLU A 323 8.06 -31.27 15.59
N PHE A 324 7.03 -30.60 15.08
CA PHE A 324 5.82 -31.21 14.57
C PHE A 324 5.42 -30.58 13.23
N ARG A 325 4.70 -31.35 12.42
CA ARG A 325 4.16 -30.92 11.12
C ARG A 325 2.65 -30.95 11.08
N VAL A 326 2.02 -31.58 12.05
CA VAL A 326 0.56 -31.60 12.18
C VAL A 326 0.19 -30.89 13.48
N LEU A 327 -0.64 -29.86 13.37
CA LEU A 327 -1.19 -29.13 14.51
C LEU A 327 -2.70 -29.36 14.57
N VAL A 328 -3.19 -29.91 15.67
CA VAL A 328 -4.62 -30.16 15.90
C VAL A 328 -5.18 -29.10 16.85
N ILE A 329 -5.98 -28.18 16.33
CA ILE A 329 -6.59 -27.10 17.11
C ILE A 329 -7.97 -27.54 17.64
N THR A 330 -8.12 -27.50 18.95
CA THR A 330 -9.34 -27.88 19.66
C THR A 330 -9.95 -26.71 20.43
N GLY A 331 -11.22 -26.80 20.78
CA GLY A 331 -11.95 -25.75 21.52
C GLY A 331 -13.34 -25.45 20.93
N PRO A 332 -14.14 -24.59 21.56
CA PRO A 332 -15.47 -24.25 21.08
C PRO A 332 -15.42 -23.52 19.72
N ASN A 333 -16.46 -23.65 18.91
CA ASN A 333 -16.52 -23.04 17.57
C ASN A 333 -16.45 -21.51 17.61
N THR A 334 -16.98 -20.89 18.68
CA THR A 334 -16.88 -19.45 18.95
C THR A 334 -15.47 -18.99 19.32
N GLY A 335 -14.51 -19.92 19.51
CA GLY A 335 -13.14 -19.66 19.91
C GLY A 335 -12.27 -19.00 18.84
N GLY A 336 -12.67 -19.01 17.56
CA GLY A 336 -11.87 -18.42 16.48
C GLY A 336 -10.91 -19.39 15.77
N LYS A 337 -11.13 -20.70 15.87
CA LYS A 337 -10.35 -21.76 15.20
C LYS A 337 -10.27 -21.54 13.68
N THR A 338 -11.41 -21.34 13.02
CA THR A 338 -11.51 -21.06 11.58
C THR A 338 -10.75 -19.79 11.19
N VAL A 339 -10.82 -18.74 12.02
CA VAL A 339 -10.11 -17.49 11.80
C VAL A 339 -8.60 -17.70 11.87
N ALA A 340 -8.11 -18.51 12.83
CA ALA A 340 -6.70 -18.86 12.91
C ALA A 340 -6.21 -19.58 11.64
N LEU A 341 -6.97 -20.56 11.14
CA LEU A 341 -6.66 -21.26 9.87
C LEU A 341 -6.59 -20.29 8.69
N LYS A 342 -7.63 -19.46 8.52
CA LYS A 342 -7.66 -18.44 7.46
C LYS A 342 -6.50 -17.47 7.56
N THR A 343 -6.16 -17.04 8.79
CA THR A 343 -5.03 -16.14 9.03
C THR A 343 -3.75 -16.76 8.53
N VAL A 344 -3.38 -17.97 8.98
CA VAL A 344 -2.16 -18.66 8.54
C VAL A 344 -2.11 -18.78 7.02
N GLY A 345 -3.16 -19.34 6.41
CA GLY A 345 -3.20 -19.56 4.98
C GLY A 345 -3.09 -18.27 4.17
N LEU A 346 -3.81 -17.22 4.60
CA LEU A 346 -3.79 -15.92 3.94
C LEU A 346 -2.43 -15.24 4.07
N LEU A 347 -1.78 -15.27 5.24
CA LEU A 347 -0.45 -14.69 5.43
C LEU A 347 0.58 -15.40 4.53
N CYS A 348 0.54 -16.72 4.43
CA CYS A 348 1.40 -17.48 3.50
C CYS A 348 1.14 -17.09 2.03
N LEU A 349 -0.13 -16.95 1.62
CA LEU A 349 -0.47 -16.52 0.27
C LEU A 349 0.01 -15.10 -0.03
N MET A 350 -0.21 -14.16 0.89
CA MET A 350 0.22 -12.77 0.77
C MET A 350 1.75 -12.67 0.63
N ALA A 351 2.49 -13.39 1.48
CA ALA A 351 3.94 -13.43 1.40
C ALA A 351 4.41 -13.96 0.04
N GLN A 352 3.81 -15.03 -0.48
CA GLN A 352 4.13 -15.56 -1.81
C GLN A 352 3.66 -14.70 -2.98
N CYS A 353 2.77 -13.72 -2.75
CA CYS A 353 2.47 -12.64 -3.70
C CYS A 353 3.48 -11.48 -3.60
N GLY A 354 4.47 -11.57 -2.72
CA GLY A 354 5.44 -10.50 -2.46
C GLY A 354 4.84 -9.32 -1.69
N LEU A 355 3.79 -9.56 -0.91
CA LEU A 355 3.15 -8.57 -0.04
C LEU A 355 3.66 -8.74 1.39
N HIS A 356 3.85 -7.62 2.08
CA HIS A 356 4.04 -7.64 3.53
C HIS A 356 2.81 -8.26 4.22
N ILE A 357 3.00 -8.71 5.45
CA ILE A 357 1.96 -9.36 6.24
C ILE A 357 1.72 -8.61 7.56
N PRO A 358 0.48 -8.49 8.06
CA PRO A 358 0.19 -7.92 9.38
C PRO A 358 0.63 -8.85 10.51
N ALA A 359 1.92 -8.86 10.81
CA ALA A 359 2.55 -9.65 11.86
C ALA A 359 3.73 -8.87 12.47
N GLU A 360 4.33 -9.39 13.54
CA GLU A 360 5.52 -8.78 14.13
C GLU A 360 6.82 -9.13 13.35
N PRO A 361 7.82 -8.23 13.36
CA PRO A 361 9.15 -8.52 12.87
C PRO A 361 9.75 -9.79 13.47
N GLY A 362 10.48 -10.55 12.65
CA GLY A 362 10.99 -11.87 13.04
C GLY A 362 9.98 -13.01 12.84
N THR A 363 8.82 -12.73 12.24
CA THR A 363 7.96 -13.76 11.63
C THR A 363 8.69 -14.41 10.45
N GLU A 364 8.62 -15.74 10.39
CA GLU A 364 9.22 -16.56 9.34
C GLU A 364 8.15 -17.44 8.68
N LEU A 365 8.11 -17.46 7.34
CA LEU A 365 7.18 -18.27 6.56
C LEU A 365 7.92 -19.15 5.56
N ALA A 366 7.41 -20.36 5.36
CA ALA A 366 7.88 -21.24 4.30
C ALA A 366 7.21 -20.91 2.96
N ILE A 367 7.97 -21.08 1.88
CA ILE A 367 7.46 -21.04 0.51
C ILE A 367 6.88 -22.42 0.19
N PHE A 368 5.56 -22.52 0.15
CA PHE A 368 4.82 -23.75 -0.12
C PHE A 368 4.52 -23.89 -1.62
N GLN A 369 4.90 -25.05 -2.19
CA GLN A 369 4.56 -25.42 -3.57
C GLN A 369 3.05 -25.62 -3.75
N SER A 370 2.37 -26.01 -2.68
CA SER A 370 0.92 -26.18 -2.66
C SER A 370 0.33 -25.78 -1.31
N ILE A 371 -0.68 -24.91 -1.35
CA ILE A 371 -1.51 -24.55 -0.18
C ILE A 371 -2.93 -25.01 -0.47
N PHE A 372 -3.47 -25.84 0.42
CA PHE A 372 -4.81 -26.39 0.34
C PHE A 372 -5.63 -25.93 1.53
N ALA A 373 -6.89 -25.57 1.27
CA ALA A 373 -7.83 -25.16 2.31
C ALA A 373 -9.18 -25.85 2.09
N ASP A 374 -9.63 -26.57 3.10
CA ASP A 374 -10.98 -27.08 3.25
C ASP A 374 -11.64 -26.33 4.41
N ILE A 375 -12.18 -25.14 4.12
CA ILE A 375 -12.70 -24.17 5.11
C ILE A 375 -14.04 -23.63 4.60
N GLY A 376 -15.14 -23.76 5.33
CA GLY A 376 -16.44 -23.24 4.87
C GLY A 376 -17.66 -23.60 5.70
N ASP A 377 -18.71 -22.79 5.53
CA ASP A 377 -19.98 -22.82 6.29
C ASP A 377 -20.94 -23.94 5.87
N GLU A 378 -21.44 -24.68 6.87
CA GLU A 378 -22.48 -25.71 6.76
C GLU A 378 -23.90 -25.17 6.51
N GLN A 379 -24.08 -23.88 6.21
CA GLN A 379 -25.39 -23.21 6.27
C GLN A 379 -25.95 -22.67 4.95
N SER A 380 -25.50 -23.18 3.79
CA SER A 380 -26.29 -22.97 2.55
C SER A 380 -27.41 -24.00 2.49
N ILE A 381 -28.66 -23.52 2.57
CA ILE A 381 -29.90 -24.32 2.57
C ILE A 381 -30.05 -25.19 1.29
N GLU A 382 -29.30 -24.88 0.23
CA GLU A 382 -29.29 -25.63 -1.03
C GLU A 382 -28.42 -26.91 -1.01
N GLN A 383 -27.68 -27.18 0.07
CA GLN A 383 -26.72 -28.30 0.16
C GLN A 383 -26.96 -29.27 1.33
N SER A 384 -28.20 -29.43 1.77
CA SER A 384 -28.54 -30.26 2.95
C SER A 384 -28.35 -31.79 2.79
N LEU A 385 -27.62 -32.26 1.75
CA LEU A 385 -27.18 -33.66 1.58
C LEU A 385 -25.67 -33.80 1.26
N SER A 386 -24.90 -32.70 1.15
CA SER A 386 -23.58 -32.69 0.49
C SER A 386 -22.39 -32.14 1.29
N THR A 387 -22.50 -31.88 2.59
CA THR A 387 -21.38 -31.31 3.38
C THR A 387 -20.26 -32.32 3.62
N PHE A 388 -20.53 -33.43 4.30
CA PHE A 388 -19.52 -34.47 4.56
C PHE A 388 -18.90 -35.04 3.27
N SER A 389 -19.75 -35.41 2.29
CA SER A 389 -19.28 -35.90 0.99
C SER A 389 -18.47 -34.84 0.22
N GLY A 390 -18.80 -33.55 0.38
CA GLY A 390 -18.05 -32.45 -0.23
C GLY A 390 -16.65 -32.30 0.40
N HIS A 391 -16.57 -32.27 1.73
CA HIS A 391 -15.31 -32.26 2.48
C HIS A 391 -14.43 -33.46 2.11
N MET A 392 -15.01 -34.66 2.10
CA MET A 392 -14.28 -35.89 1.72
C MET A 392 -13.80 -35.85 0.27
N THR A 393 -14.61 -35.38 -0.66
CA THR A 393 -14.19 -35.22 -2.07
C THR A 393 -13.02 -34.25 -2.18
N ASN A 394 -13.06 -33.14 -1.46
CA ASN A 394 -11.98 -32.16 -1.43
C ASN A 394 -10.69 -32.76 -0.84
N ILE A 395 -10.77 -33.40 0.34
CA ILE A 395 -9.62 -34.04 1.00
C ILE A 395 -8.99 -35.13 0.11
N VAL A 396 -9.81 -35.97 -0.55
CA VAL A 396 -9.30 -36.95 -1.52
C VAL A 396 -8.57 -36.27 -2.68
N GLY A 397 -9.08 -35.14 -3.16
CA GLY A 397 -8.43 -34.30 -4.16
C GLY A 397 -7.09 -33.74 -3.67
N ILE A 398 -7.04 -33.21 -2.44
CA ILE A 398 -5.85 -32.67 -1.78
C ILE A 398 -4.77 -33.74 -1.70
N ILE A 399 -5.08 -34.90 -1.10
CA ILE A 399 -4.11 -36.00 -0.89
C ILE A 399 -3.47 -36.44 -2.22
N LYS A 400 -4.21 -36.44 -3.33
CA LYS A 400 -3.71 -36.81 -4.65
C LYS A 400 -2.78 -35.76 -5.30
N LYS A 401 -2.85 -34.51 -4.86
CA LYS A 401 -2.19 -33.36 -5.52
C LYS A 401 -1.07 -32.73 -4.70
N ILE A 402 -0.80 -33.21 -3.49
CA ILE A 402 0.24 -32.68 -2.60
C ILE A 402 1.60 -32.64 -3.30
N LYS A 403 2.22 -31.45 -3.27
CA LYS A 403 3.61 -31.22 -3.66
C LYS A 403 4.35 -30.58 -2.51
N LEU A 404 5.44 -31.20 -2.06
CA LEU A 404 6.23 -30.72 -0.93
C LEU A 404 7.14 -29.55 -1.31
N PRO A 405 7.39 -28.60 -0.38
CA PRO A 405 6.65 -28.41 0.87
C PRO A 405 5.20 -27.99 0.60
N SER A 406 4.25 -28.56 1.35
CA SER A 406 2.81 -28.24 1.26
C SER A 406 2.24 -27.81 2.60
N LEU A 407 1.22 -26.95 2.55
CA LEU A 407 0.38 -26.55 3.67
C LEU A 407 -1.07 -27.01 3.42
N VAL A 408 -1.65 -27.71 4.37
CA VAL A 408 -3.02 -28.23 4.32
C VAL A 408 -3.78 -27.70 5.52
N LEU A 409 -4.87 -26.98 5.28
CA LEU A 409 -5.73 -26.39 6.29
C LEU A 409 -7.09 -27.08 6.25
N LEU A 410 -7.48 -27.75 7.33
CA LEU A 410 -8.71 -28.53 7.42
C LEU A 410 -9.57 -28.01 8.57
N ASP A 411 -10.75 -27.49 8.25
CA ASP A 411 -11.71 -27.05 9.27
C ASP A 411 -12.69 -28.18 9.62
N GLU A 412 -12.96 -28.34 10.91
CA GLU A 412 -13.90 -29.29 11.49
C GLU A 412 -13.75 -30.73 10.96
N LEU A 413 -12.51 -31.23 10.95
CA LEU A 413 -12.20 -32.53 10.37
C LEU A 413 -12.97 -33.67 11.06
N GLY A 414 -13.77 -34.38 10.25
CA GLY A 414 -14.61 -35.51 10.67
C GLY A 414 -16.03 -35.12 11.12
N ALA A 415 -16.41 -33.84 11.06
CA ALA A 415 -17.77 -33.38 11.35
C ALA A 415 -18.79 -33.87 10.30
N GLY A 416 -20.09 -33.85 10.65
CA GLY A 416 -21.18 -34.15 9.73
C GLY A 416 -21.48 -35.64 9.50
N THR A 417 -20.95 -36.54 10.34
CA THR A 417 -21.24 -37.98 10.35
C THR A 417 -21.30 -38.52 11.79
N ASP A 418 -21.49 -39.84 11.95
CA ASP A 418 -21.37 -40.51 13.25
C ASP A 418 -20.04 -40.14 13.95
N PRO A 419 -20.04 -39.69 15.23
CA PRO A 419 -18.83 -39.24 15.91
C PRO A 419 -17.71 -40.28 15.99
N VAL A 420 -18.05 -41.56 16.13
CA VAL A 420 -17.07 -42.65 16.22
C VAL A 420 -16.43 -42.89 14.86
N GLU A 421 -17.23 -42.96 13.81
CA GLU A 421 -16.71 -43.10 12.44
C GLU A 421 -15.93 -41.85 11.99
N GLY A 422 -16.44 -40.67 12.30
CA GLY A 422 -15.86 -39.38 11.95
C GLY A 422 -14.50 -39.15 12.59
N SER A 423 -14.37 -39.43 13.89
CA SER A 423 -13.09 -39.34 14.61
C SER A 423 -12.06 -40.35 14.09
N ALA A 424 -12.46 -41.60 13.85
CA ALA A 424 -11.59 -42.64 13.29
C ALA A 424 -11.07 -42.25 11.89
N LEU A 425 -11.95 -41.73 11.03
CA LEU A 425 -11.60 -41.28 9.70
C LEU A 425 -10.67 -40.06 9.73
N ALA A 426 -10.95 -39.08 10.59
CA ALA A 426 -10.12 -37.90 10.77
C ALA A 426 -8.69 -38.29 11.22
N ILE A 427 -8.55 -39.20 12.17
CA ILE A 427 -7.24 -39.73 12.59
C ILE A 427 -6.52 -40.41 11.41
N ALA A 428 -7.22 -41.22 10.60
CA ALA A 428 -6.63 -41.88 9.44
C ALA A 428 -6.14 -40.87 8.38
N ILE A 429 -6.90 -39.79 8.15
CA ILE A 429 -6.53 -38.70 7.24
C ILE A 429 -5.29 -37.97 7.77
N LEU A 430 -5.27 -37.57 9.05
CA LEU A 430 -4.12 -36.90 9.66
C LEU A 430 -2.86 -37.78 9.62
N LYS A 431 -2.98 -39.07 9.93
CA LYS A 431 -1.87 -40.03 9.77
C LYS A 431 -1.37 -40.09 8.33
N LYS A 432 -2.28 -40.09 7.35
CA LYS A 432 -1.89 -40.09 5.93
C LYS A 432 -1.14 -38.81 5.56
N LEU A 433 -1.64 -37.63 5.92
CA LEU A 433 -0.99 -36.35 5.66
C LEU A 433 0.37 -36.24 6.36
N HIS A 434 0.46 -36.71 7.61
CA HIS A 434 1.72 -36.81 8.35
C HIS A 434 2.72 -37.71 7.63
N SER A 435 2.31 -38.90 7.16
CA SER A 435 3.17 -39.82 6.39
C SER A 435 3.65 -39.23 5.06
N LEU A 436 2.85 -38.34 4.46
CA LEU A 436 3.19 -37.59 3.26
C LEU A 436 4.07 -36.37 3.56
N GLN A 437 4.44 -36.14 4.82
CA GLN A 437 5.29 -35.03 5.26
C GLN A 437 4.69 -33.64 5.01
N ALA A 438 3.36 -33.55 4.84
CA ALA A 438 2.64 -32.29 4.63
C ALA A 438 2.51 -31.50 5.94
N HIS A 439 2.65 -30.18 5.87
CA HIS A 439 2.35 -29.29 7.00
C HIS A 439 0.83 -29.17 7.09
N THR A 440 0.25 -29.60 8.20
CA THR A 440 -1.20 -29.69 8.35
C THR A 440 -1.64 -28.94 9.58
N ILE A 441 -2.64 -28.07 9.45
CA ILE A 441 -3.36 -27.50 10.58
C ILE A 441 -4.80 -27.93 10.45
N ALA A 442 -5.29 -28.68 11.42
CA ALA A 442 -6.66 -29.18 11.43
C ALA A 442 -7.40 -28.69 12.67
N THR A 443 -8.65 -28.28 12.52
CA THR A 443 -9.53 -28.00 13.66
C THR A 443 -10.47 -29.16 13.88
N THR A 444 -10.84 -29.41 15.14
CA THR A 444 -11.81 -30.45 15.47
C THR A 444 -12.53 -30.14 16.78
N HIS A 445 -13.65 -30.83 17.00
CA HIS A 445 -14.38 -30.87 18.27
C HIS A 445 -14.28 -32.25 18.95
N TYR A 446 -13.68 -33.25 18.30
CA TYR A 446 -13.57 -34.61 18.84
C TYR A 446 -12.41 -34.76 19.84
N SER A 447 -12.70 -35.42 20.96
CA SER A 447 -11.73 -35.64 22.04
C SER A 447 -10.68 -36.70 21.67
N GLU A 448 -11.04 -37.67 20.82
CA GLU A 448 -10.19 -38.74 20.33
C GLU A 448 -8.97 -38.19 19.56
N LEU A 449 -9.15 -37.06 18.87
CA LEU A 449 -8.07 -36.39 18.16
C LEU A 449 -7.06 -35.71 19.11
N LYS A 450 -7.50 -35.30 20.31
CA LYS A 450 -6.60 -34.79 21.37
C LYS A 450 -5.66 -35.89 21.84
N ALA A 451 -6.21 -37.08 22.10
CA ALA A 451 -5.46 -38.25 22.52
C ALA A 451 -4.51 -38.74 21.41
N PHE A 452 -4.94 -38.68 20.14
CA PHE A 452 -4.09 -38.98 19.00
C PHE A 452 -2.89 -38.04 18.91
N ALA A 453 -3.10 -36.73 19.01
CA ALA A 453 -2.03 -35.74 18.93
C ALA A 453 -1.02 -35.90 20.07
N TYR A 454 -1.48 -36.16 21.30
CA TYR A 454 -0.59 -36.39 22.44
C TYR A 454 0.31 -37.64 22.27
N ASN A 455 -0.23 -38.72 21.71
CA ASN A 455 0.47 -40.00 21.62
C ASN A 455 1.29 -40.19 20.33
N THR A 456 1.24 -39.24 19.39
CA THR A 456 1.84 -39.41 18.06
C THR A 456 2.99 -38.43 17.84
N PRO A 457 4.25 -38.89 17.76
CA PRO A 457 5.39 -38.04 17.43
C PRO A 457 5.18 -37.29 16.11
N GLY A 458 5.48 -35.98 16.09
CA GLY A 458 5.31 -35.12 14.92
C GLY A 458 3.91 -34.52 14.77
N VAL A 459 3.00 -34.81 15.71
CA VAL A 459 1.68 -34.21 15.85
C VAL A 459 1.62 -33.47 17.18
N GLU A 460 1.03 -32.27 17.19
CA GLU A 460 0.92 -31.45 18.40
C GLU A 460 -0.50 -30.94 18.59
N ASN A 461 -0.91 -30.77 19.84
CA ASN A 461 -2.18 -30.17 20.20
C ASN A 461 -2.08 -28.64 20.27
N ALA A 462 -3.16 -27.97 19.90
CA ALA A 462 -3.38 -26.57 20.23
C ALA A 462 -4.81 -26.36 20.71
N SER A 463 -4.99 -25.31 21.49
CA SER A 463 -6.30 -24.88 21.95
C SER A 463 -6.46 -23.38 21.78
N VAL A 464 -7.72 -22.94 21.66
CA VAL A 464 -8.03 -21.52 21.71
C VAL A 464 -8.49 -21.18 23.12
N GLU A 465 -7.82 -20.23 23.74
CA GLU A 465 -8.09 -19.82 25.10
C GLU A 465 -9.46 -19.12 25.20
N PHE A 466 -10.19 -19.46 26.26
CA PHE A 466 -11.53 -18.97 26.53
C PHE A 466 -11.57 -18.51 27.98
N ASP A 467 -12.03 -17.28 28.21
CA ASP A 467 -12.16 -16.76 29.56
C ASP A 467 -13.49 -17.26 30.17
N PRO A 468 -13.44 -18.16 31.17
CA PRO A 468 -14.64 -18.69 31.81
C PRO A 468 -15.37 -17.64 32.66
N VAL A 469 -14.69 -16.56 33.06
CA VAL A 469 -15.24 -15.48 33.88
C VAL A 469 -15.98 -14.46 33.05
N THR A 470 -15.56 -14.17 31.81
CA THR A 470 -16.27 -13.25 30.92
C THR A 470 -17.11 -13.95 29.84
N LEU A 471 -16.96 -15.27 29.68
CA LEU A 471 -17.48 -16.07 28.55
C LEU A 471 -17.05 -15.55 27.17
N ARG A 472 -15.96 -14.79 27.11
CA ARG A 472 -15.45 -14.26 25.85
C ARG A 472 -14.28 -15.13 25.38
N PRO A 473 -14.23 -15.49 24.09
CA PRO A 473 -13.02 -16.04 23.51
C PRO A 473 -11.90 -15.01 23.66
N THR A 474 -10.74 -15.41 24.20
CA THR A 474 -9.56 -14.54 24.21
C THR A 474 -8.85 -14.56 22.86
N TYR A 475 -9.25 -15.48 21.97
CA TYR A 475 -8.70 -15.70 20.62
C TYR A 475 -7.20 -16.02 20.60
N ARG A 476 -6.59 -16.27 21.76
CA ARG A 476 -5.18 -16.65 21.90
C ARG A 476 -5.02 -18.15 21.64
N LEU A 477 -4.12 -18.51 20.73
CA LEU A 477 -3.80 -19.90 20.45
C LEU A 477 -2.70 -20.39 21.39
N LEU A 478 -2.96 -21.49 22.10
CA LEU A 478 -2.00 -22.15 23.00
C LEU A 478 -1.56 -23.48 22.40
N ILE A 479 -0.34 -23.53 21.87
CA ILE A 479 0.28 -24.75 21.33
C ILE A 479 0.85 -25.60 22.48
N GLY A 480 0.73 -26.92 22.35
CA GLY A 480 1.11 -27.92 23.35
C GLY A 480 0.00 -28.29 24.34
N MET A 481 -1.20 -27.71 24.19
CA MET A 481 -2.30 -27.91 25.16
C MET A 481 -3.63 -28.25 24.47
N PRO A 482 -4.30 -29.34 24.89
CA PRO A 482 -5.67 -29.60 24.46
C PRO A 482 -6.66 -28.67 25.17
N GLY A 483 -7.70 -28.20 24.48
CA GLY A 483 -8.65 -27.24 25.04
C GLY A 483 -9.76 -27.89 25.86
N ARG A 484 -10.32 -27.15 26.83
CA ARG A 484 -11.50 -27.55 27.62
C ARG A 484 -12.80 -27.50 26.79
N SER A 485 -13.76 -28.35 27.16
CA SER A 485 -15.14 -28.28 26.69
C SER A 485 -16.00 -27.56 27.74
N ASN A 486 -16.14 -26.24 27.65
CA ASN A 486 -16.83 -25.41 28.65
C ASN A 486 -18.37 -25.36 28.49
N ALA A 487 -18.96 -26.43 27.95
CA ALA A 487 -20.37 -26.43 27.55
C ALA A 487 -21.32 -26.21 28.74
N PHE A 488 -21.00 -26.78 29.91
CA PHE A 488 -21.83 -26.66 31.12
C PHE A 488 -21.73 -25.30 31.78
N GLU A 489 -20.54 -24.71 31.82
CA GLU A 489 -20.31 -23.36 32.35
C GLU A 489 -21.02 -22.30 31.49
N ILE A 490 -21.00 -22.48 30.17
CA ILE A 490 -21.76 -21.66 29.22
C ILE A 490 -23.26 -21.85 29.45
N ALA A 491 -23.76 -23.08 29.49
CA ALA A 491 -25.19 -23.37 29.67
C ALA A 491 -25.75 -22.81 31.00
N SER A 492 -25.02 -22.99 32.10
CA SER A 492 -25.41 -22.47 33.42
C SER A 492 -25.55 -20.95 33.42
N ARG A 493 -24.61 -20.22 32.78
CA ARG A 493 -24.65 -18.76 32.70
C ARG A 493 -25.67 -18.22 31.70
N LEU A 494 -26.02 -18.99 30.68
CA LEU A 494 -27.14 -18.67 29.78
C LEU A 494 -28.51 -18.87 30.46
N GLY A 495 -28.53 -19.34 31.72
CA GLY A 495 -29.73 -19.47 32.53
C GLY A 495 -30.37 -20.86 32.47
N LEU A 496 -29.63 -21.89 32.03
CA LEU A 496 -30.08 -23.27 32.15
C LEU A 496 -30.18 -23.65 33.64
N ASP A 497 -31.25 -24.36 33.98
CA ASP A 497 -31.51 -24.79 35.36
C ASP A 497 -30.31 -25.58 35.93
N PRO A 498 -29.77 -25.20 37.10
CA PRO A 498 -28.67 -25.92 37.74
C PRO A 498 -28.95 -27.42 37.91
N GLU A 499 -30.20 -27.82 38.14
CA GLU A 499 -30.54 -29.24 38.27
C GLU A 499 -30.32 -30.02 36.95
N VAL A 500 -30.62 -29.40 35.80
CA VAL A 500 -30.40 -29.98 34.47
C VAL A 500 -28.91 -30.05 34.14
N VAL A 501 -28.12 -29.07 34.56
CA VAL A 501 -26.67 -29.07 34.36
C VAL A 501 -26.02 -30.18 35.19
N GLU A 502 -26.44 -30.36 36.44
CA GLU A 502 -25.92 -31.44 37.30
C GLU A 502 -26.34 -32.82 36.82
N GLU A 503 -27.60 -32.97 36.38
CA GLU A 503 -28.05 -34.21 35.74
C GLU A 503 -27.19 -34.51 34.50
N ALA A 504 -26.95 -33.53 33.64
CA ALA A 504 -26.11 -33.70 32.46
C ALA A 504 -24.64 -34.03 32.78
N ARG A 505 -24.06 -33.45 33.85
CA ARG A 505 -22.72 -33.83 34.34
C ARG A 505 -22.66 -35.28 34.80
N SER A 506 -23.74 -35.77 35.41
CA SER A 506 -23.83 -37.15 35.91
C SER A 506 -23.89 -38.21 34.80
N LEU A 507 -24.25 -37.81 33.58
CA LEU A 507 -24.33 -38.67 32.40
C LEU A 507 -22.99 -38.87 31.68
N ILE A 508 -21.96 -38.09 32.03
CA ILE A 508 -20.61 -38.21 31.45
C ILE A 508 -19.87 -39.39 32.10
N SER A 509 -19.07 -40.09 31.30
CA SER A 509 -18.29 -41.23 31.80
C SER A 509 -17.25 -40.80 32.84
N ARG A 510 -16.99 -41.64 33.85
CA ARG A 510 -15.99 -41.34 34.90
C ARG A 510 -14.58 -41.09 34.33
N ASP A 511 -14.23 -41.79 33.25
CA ASP A 511 -12.94 -41.63 32.59
C ASP A 511 -12.79 -40.24 31.94
N GLU A 512 -13.86 -39.67 31.38
CA GLU A 512 -13.85 -38.31 30.83
C GLU A 512 -13.76 -37.23 31.90
N LEU A 513 -14.37 -37.45 33.07
CA LEU A 513 -14.29 -36.56 34.23
C LEU A 513 -12.89 -36.54 34.85
N GLU A 514 -12.22 -37.70 34.97
CA GLU A 514 -10.86 -37.79 35.50
C GLU A 514 -9.82 -37.17 34.55
N ILE A 515 -9.97 -37.37 33.23
CA ILE A 515 -9.11 -36.71 32.23
C ILE A 515 -9.30 -35.19 32.27
N GLY A 516 -10.54 -34.71 32.42
CA GLY A 516 -10.84 -33.28 32.57
C GLY A 516 -10.15 -32.66 33.80
N GLY A 517 -10.20 -33.34 34.95
CA GLY A 517 -9.56 -32.87 36.19
C GLY A 517 -8.02 -32.84 36.12
N LEU A 518 -7.40 -33.84 35.49
CA LEU A 518 -5.94 -33.85 35.28
C LEU A 518 -5.46 -32.73 34.35
N LEU A 519 -6.25 -32.40 33.32
CA LEU A 519 -5.99 -31.26 32.43
C LEU A 519 -6.10 -29.92 33.18
N GLU A 520 -7.05 -29.81 34.13
CA GLU A 520 -7.23 -28.62 34.95
C GLU A 520 -6.05 -28.37 35.90
N ASP A 521 -5.52 -29.41 36.54
CA ASP A 521 -4.34 -29.32 37.39
C ASP A 521 -3.07 -28.96 36.59
N LEU A 522 -2.95 -29.46 35.37
CA LEU A 522 -1.83 -29.14 34.47
C LEU A 522 -1.89 -27.69 33.97
N GLU A 523 -3.08 -27.19 33.61
CA GLU A 523 -3.29 -25.81 33.20
C GLU A 523 -3.01 -24.82 34.33
N SER A 524 -3.52 -25.08 35.54
CA SER A 524 -3.32 -24.17 36.67
C SER A 524 -1.83 -24.02 37.02
N LYS A 525 -1.09 -25.15 37.07
CA LYS A 525 0.37 -25.14 37.27
C LYS A 525 1.13 -24.47 36.14
N ARG A 526 0.68 -24.61 34.89
CA ARG A 526 1.39 -23.98 33.76
C ARG A 526 1.09 -22.48 33.70
N ASN A 527 -0.13 -22.05 34.00
CA ASN A 527 -0.49 -20.64 34.04
C ASN A 527 0.30 -19.91 35.12
N SER A 528 0.52 -20.54 36.29
CA SER A 528 1.44 -19.98 37.29
C SER A 528 2.87 -19.90 36.74
N LEU A 529 3.36 -20.93 36.05
CA LEU A 529 4.70 -20.89 35.44
C LEU A 529 4.87 -19.81 34.36
N VAL A 530 3.84 -19.56 33.55
CA VAL A 530 3.86 -18.50 32.52
C VAL A 530 3.86 -17.13 33.19
N GLN A 531 3.04 -16.93 34.24
CA GLN A 531 3.05 -15.69 35.03
C GLN A 531 4.42 -15.46 35.68
N ASP A 532 4.98 -16.49 36.29
CA ASP A 532 6.33 -16.43 36.89
C ASP A 532 7.39 -16.09 35.83
N GLN A 533 7.28 -16.62 34.62
CA GLN A 533 8.17 -16.30 33.49
C GLN A 533 8.01 -14.86 33.02
N GLU A 534 6.79 -14.38 32.81
CA GLU A 534 6.52 -12.98 32.41
C GLU A 534 7.01 -11.99 33.47
N GLU A 535 6.82 -12.30 34.75
CA GLU A 535 7.31 -11.50 35.87
C GLU A 535 8.85 -11.50 35.92
N THR A 536 9.46 -12.66 35.71
CA THR A 536 10.93 -12.79 35.63
C THR A 536 11.50 -11.96 34.46
N GLU A 537 10.85 -11.97 33.30
CA GLU A 537 11.31 -11.24 32.11
C GLU A 537 11.17 -9.72 32.32
N ARG A 538 10.06 -9.24 32.92
CA ARG A 538 9.92 -7.82 33.32
C ARG A 538 11.01 -7.39 34.30
N ILE A 539 11.28 -8.19 35.33
CA ILE A 539 12.34 -7.90 36.31
C ILE A 539 13.70 -7.83 35.61
N ARG A 540 13.96 -8.67 34.60
CA ARG A 540 15.20 -8.60 33.80
C ARG A 540 15.30 -7.32 32.97
N GLU A 541 14.22 -6.91 32.33
CA GLU A 541 14.18 -5.65 31.57
C GLU A 541 14.41 -4.44 32.48
N GLU A 542 13.74 -4.38 33.64
CA GLU A 542 13.93 -3.34 34.65
C GLU A 542 15.38 -3.32 35.17
N LEU A 543 15.97 -4.48 35.44
CA LEU A 543 17.39 -4.61 35.83
C LEU A 543 18.33 -4.10 34.74
N ALA A 544 18.06 -4.37 33.47
CA ALA A 544 18.89 -3.91 32.36
C ALA A 544 18.87 -2.38 32.22
N VAL A 545 17.69 -1.76 32.39
CA VAL A 545 17.56 -0.29 32.41
C VAL A 545 18.31 0.29 33.61
N LEU A 546 18.12 -0.26 34.80
CA LEU A 546 18.79 0.21 36.02
C LEU A 546 20.32 0.09 35.94
N GLN A 547 20.83 -0.99 35.34
CA GLN A 547 22.27 -1.16 35.09
C GLN A 547 22.82 -0.09 34.16
N ASN A 548 22.13 0.20 33.05
CA ASN A 548 22.54 1.25 32.13
C ASN A 548 22.54 2.65 32.78
N ASP A 549 21.53 2.95 33.60
CA ASP A 549 21.46 4.21 34.34
C ASP A 549 22.59 4.34 35.37
N LEU A 550 22.89 3.26 36.10
CA LEU A 550 23.98 3.21 37.07
C LEU A 550 25.36 3.38 36.40
N GLU A 551 25.56 2.78 35.22
CA GLU A 551 26.79 2.99 34.44
C GLU A 551 26.92 4.43 33.95
N ALA A 552 25.83 5.04 33.48
CA ALA A 552 25.82 6.43 33.06
C ALA A 552 26.12 7.38 34.24
N GLU A 553 25.57 7.09 35.43
CA GLU A 553 25.82 7.86 36.64
C GLU A 553 27.26 7.71 37.15
N LYS A 554 27.81 6.48 37.11
CA LYS A 554 29.24 6.23 37.40
C LYS A 554 30.16 7.00 36.47
N ARG A 555 29.85 7.05 35.16
CA ARG A 555 30.63 7.86 34.20
C ARG A 555 30.59 9.34 34.56
N LYS A 556 29.41 9.89 34.88
CA LYS A 556 29.27 11.29 35.33
C LYS A 556 30.04 11.58 36.62
N LEU A 557 30.06 10.63 37.56
CA LEU A 557 30.82 10.76 38.81
C LEU A 557 32.33 10.77 38.55
N HIS A 558 32.82 9.87 37.71
CA HIS A 558 34.23 9.86 37.32
C HIS A 558 34.65 11.15 36.60
N GLU A 559 33.84 11.65 35.65
CA GLU A 559 34.12 12.94 34.99
C GLU A 559 34.14 14.12 35.98
N LYS A 560 33.26 14.11 37.00
CA LYS A 560 33.28 15.13 38.07
C LYS A 560 34.51 15.01 38.94
N GLU A 561 34.90 13.80 39.31
CA GLU A 561 36.09 13.53 40.10
C GLU A 561 37.35 14.01 39.38
N GLU A 562 37.51 13.68 38.10
CA GLU A 562 38.61 14.16 37.26
C GLU A 562 38.64 15.69 37.17
N ARG A 563 37.49 16.35 37.02
CA ARG A 563 37.40 17.82 37.03
C ARG A 563 37.83 18.42 38.36
N ILE A 564 37.36 17.88 39.49
CA ILE A 564 37.72 18.36 40.81
C ILE A 564 39.22 18.20 41.05
N ILE A 565 39.79 17.05 40.67
CA ILE A 565 41.23 16.79 40.76
C ILE A 565 42.00 17.80 39.89
N ALA A 566 41.59 18.02 38.65
CA ALA A 566 42.23 18.98 37.75
C ALA A 566 42.16 20.43 38.28
N GLU A 567 41.03 20.84 38.85
CA GLU A 567 40.88 22.15 39.51
C GLU A 567 41.77 22.28 40.75
N ALA A 568 41.87 21.23 41.57
CA ALA A 568 42.75 21.20 42.73
C ALA A 568 44.22 21.33 42.33
N TYR A 569 44.67 20.61 41.29
CA TYR A 569 46.02 20.74 40.74
C TYR A 569 46.30 22.17 40.23
N ARG A 570 45.38 22.76 39.45
CA ARG A 570 45.51 24.15 38.99
C ARG A 570 45.62 25.15 40.13
N ARG A 571 44.79 24.99 41.18
CA ARG A 571 44.85 25.86 42.36
C ARG A 571 46.18 25.71 43.10
N SER A 572 46.67 24.48 43.27
CA SER A 572 47.98 24.22 43.87
C SER A 572 49.12 24.86 43.06
N GLU A 573 49.11 24.75 41.73
CA GLU A 573 50.10 25.42 40.88
C GLU A 573 50.05 26.94 41.02
N LEU A 574 48.85 27.52 41.10
CA LEU A 574 48.68 28.96 41.29
C LEU A 574 49.22 29.41 42.65
N ILE A 575 48.95 28.66 43.72
CA ILE A 575 49.47 28.93 45.07
C ILE A 575 51.00 28.84 45.07
N ILE A 576 51.59 27.82 44.45
CA ILE A 576 53.05 27.67 44.34
C ILE A 576 53.66 28.84 43.55
N LYS A 577 53.01 29.27 42.46
CA LYS A 577 53.47 30.39 41.65
C LYS A 577 53.42 31.70 42.43
N ASN A 578 52.29 32.00 43.06
CA ASN A 578 52.13 33.21 43.87
C ASN A 578 53.10 33.21 45.06
N GLY A 579 53.27 32.07 45.74
CA GLY A 579 54.25 31.93 46.83
C GLY A 579 55.69 32.15 46.35
N ARG A 580 56.04 31.70 45.13
CA ARG A 580 57.35 32.02 44.53
C ARG A 580 57.49 33.51 44.24
N GLU A 581 56.47 34.15 43.68
CA GLU A 581 56.49 35.60 43.39
C GLU A 581 56.61 36.43 44.68
N GLU A 582 55.89 36.05 45.74
CA GLU A 582 56.01 36.67 47.06
C GLU A 582 57.42 36.50 47.65
N ILE A 583 57.98 35.28 47.62
CA ILE A 583 59.37 35.04 48.06
C ILE A 583 60.35 35.88 47.26
N PHE A 584 60.21 35.96 45.93
CA PHE A 584 61.06 36.80 45.09
C PHE A 584 60.93 38.30 45.45
N SER A 585 59.72 38.77 45.75
CA SER A 585 59.50 40.15 46.17
C SER A 585 60.14 40.44 47.54
N LEU A 586 60.07 39.49 48.48
CA LEU A 586 60.67 39.58 49.81
C LEU A 586 62.20 39.59 49.73
N ILE A 587 62.78 38.71 48.90
CA ILE A 587 64.24 38.70 48.63
C ILE A 587 64.68 40.04 48.06
N LYS A 588 63.92 40.63 47.14
CA LYS A 588 64.24 41.93 46.53
C LYS A 588 64.17 43.08 47.53
N VAL A 589 63.18 43.07 48.44
CA VAL A 589 63.07 44.04 49.53
C VAL A 589 64.23 43.89 50.52
N LEU A 590 64.58 42.66 50.90
CA LEU A 590 65.71 42.39 51.79
C LEU A 590 67.05 42.79 51.15
N GLN A 591 67.25 42.53 49.87
CA GLN A 591 68.44 43.00 49.14
C GLN A 591 68.51 44.53 49.09
N GLY A 592 67.39 45.21 48.84
CA GLY A 592 67.32 46.67 48.88
C GLY A 592 67.61 47.25 50.27
N GLN A 593 67.11 46.60 51.34
CA GLN A 593 67.44 46.99 52.72
C GLN A 593 68.90 46.73 53.05
N MET A 594 69.48 45.62 52.58
CA MET A 594 70.90 45.31 52.74
C MET A 594 71.78 46.34 52.04
N GLU A 595 71.46 46.74 50.81
CA GLU A 595 72.15 47.81 50.08
C GLU A 595 72.01 49.18 50.77
N GLU A 596 70.86 49.47 51.41
CA GLU A 596 70.67 50.67 52.23
C GLU A 596 71.48 50.64 53.53
N THR A 597 71.59 49.49 54.19
CA THR A 597 72.48 49.32 55.36
C THR A 597 73.95 49.41 54.97
N ASP A 598 74.36 48.79 53.86
CA ASP A 598 75.74 48.89 53.36
C ASP A 598 76.10 50.33 52.99
N ARG A 599 75.17 51.09 52.38
CA ARG A 599 75.34 52.54 52.15
C ARG A 599 75.45 53.32 53.45
N ARG A 600 74.63 53.03 54.45
CA ARG A 600 74.67 53.71 55.76
C ARG A 600 75.92 53.35 56.57
N GLU A 601 76.49 52.16 56.37
CA GLU A 601 77.77 51.78 56.98
C GLU A 601 78.96 52.41 56.24
N GLN A 602 78.90 52.56 54.92
CA GLN A 602 79.91 53.30 54.15
C GLN A 602 79.90 54.81 54.37
N GLU A 603 78.75 55.42 54.71
CA GLU A 603 78.67 56.84 55.10
C GLU A 603 79.10 57.09 56.57
N LYS A 604 79.34 56.03 57.35
CA LYS A 604 79.80 56.09 58.76
C LYS A 604 81.26 55.65 58.97
N ALA A 605 81.93 55.20 57.92
CA ALA A 605 83.38 54.91 57.89
C ALA A 605 84.11 56.06 57.18
#